data_AF-A0A7S0L0F4-F1
#
_entry.id   AF-A0A7S0L0F4-F1
#
_cell.length_a   1.000
_cell.length_b   1.000
_cell.length_c   1.000
_cell.angle_alpha   90.00
_cell.angle_beta   90.00
_cell.angle_gamma   90.00
#
_symmetry.space_group_name_H-M   'P 1'
#
loop_
_entity.id
_entity.type
_entity.pdbx_description
1 polymer ?
#
loop_
_entity_poly.entity_id
_entity_poly.type
_entity_poly.pdbx_seq_one_letter_code
_entity_poly.pdbx_strand_id
1 'polypeptide(L)'
;LVASPRIRGLLSGTSAAINNKEITEAFKVLYEDLGPVRVAGDLIFSKLEREVKNSKDSNAAKNVRALGREDSCVVSARKIFDAVDADASGTVSTLELLDSDLLRSLGQCADCSCEKKGSCQSVAKFMDEIDKTHPEGEIHFDEFLVAAHHLLYEGDSSVSLFGGEDCSDELVDELLNGREGEIGKEKADKYSKRFDAMCNEFDTWDNGDASVKANERNPRLALVLEGCFEGAKQPDVVGALKILYMDFLALRMAGDLIFKLMRKLTN
;
A
#
# COMPACT_ATOMS: atom_id res chain seq x y z
N LEU A 1 -23.87 13.02 -4.79
CA LEU A 1 -23.68 11.95 -5.79
C LEU A 1 -22.19 11.89 -6.11
N VAL A 2 -21.55 10.72 -5.99
CA VAL A 2 -20.12 10.57 -6.30
C VAL A 2 -19.90 10.72 -7.80
N ALA A 3 -19.15 11.74 -8.22
CA ALA A 3 -18.99 12.08 -9.64
C ALA A 3 -18.10 11.09 -10.41
N SER A 4 -17.05 10.58 -9.77
CA SER A 4 -16.07 9.70 -10.41
C SER A 4 -16.67 8.32 -10.73
N PRO A 5 -16.68 7.87 -12.00
CA PRO A 5 -17.09 6.52 -12.37
C PRO A 5 -16.24 5.43 -11.70
N ARG A 6 -14.95 5.70 -11.47
CA ARG A 6 -14.03 4.78 -10.80
C ARG A 6 -14.40 4.57 -9.34
N ILE A 7 -14.62 5.65 -8.60
CA ILE A 7 -15.05 5.55 -7.19
C ILE A 7 -16.42 4.86 -7.08
N ARG A 8 -17.35 5.10 -8.02
CA ARG A 8 -18.61 4.35 -8.07
C ARG A 8 -18.38 2.84 -8.29
N GLY A 9 -17.45 2.47 -9.17
CA GLY A 9 -17.04 1.08 -9.37
C GLY A 9 -16.49 0.45 -8.08
N LEU A 10 -15.63 1.18 -7.36
CA LEU A 10 -15.10 0.72 -6.07
C LEU A 10 -16.23 0.50 -5.05
N LEU A 11 -17.13 1.47 -4.87
CA LEU A 11 -18.25 1.35 -3.93
C LEU A 11 -19.20 0.21 -4.31
N SER A 12 -19.45 0.00 -5.60
CA SER A 12 -20.27 -1.12 -6.09
C SER A 12 -19.62 -2.47 -5.76
N GLY A 13 -18.32 -2.62 -6.02
CA GLY A 13 -17.59 -3.84 -5.68
C GLY A 13 -17.49 -4.08 -4.18
N THR A 14 -17.29 -3.04 -3.37
CA THR A 14 -17.34 -3.15 -1.90
C THR A 14 -18.71 -3.61 -1.43
N SER A 15 -19.79 -3.06 -2.01
CA SER A 15 -21.15 -3.49 -1.69
C SER A 15 -21.39 -4.94 -2.08
N ALA A 16 -20.90 -5.39 -3.23
CA ALA A 16 -21.02 -6.79 -3.66
C ALA A 16 -20.25 -7.73 -2.70
N ALA A 17 -19.01 -7.37 -2.34
CA ALA A 17 -18.16 -8.13 -1.44
C ALA A 17 -18.77 -8.30 -0.03
N ILE A 18 -19.33 -7.24 0.56
CA ILE A 18 -19.94 -7.29 1.91
C ILE A 18 -21.14 -8.25 1.97
N ASN A 19 -21.84 -8.44 0.84
CA ASN A 19 -22.99 -9.35 0.78
C ASN A 19 -22.59 -10.81 0.55
N ASN A 20 -21.30 -11.11 0.45
CA ASN A 20 -20.77 -12.47 0.35
C ASN A 20 -19.89 -12.76 1.58
N LYS A 21 -20.26 -13.82 2.31
CA LYS A 21 -19.64 -14.14 3.59
C LYS A 21 -18.22 -14.66 3.39
N GLU A 22 -18.01 -15.50 2.38
CA GLU A 22 -16.75 -16.12 2.03
C GLU A 22 -15.70 -15.06 1.67
N ILE A 23 -16.10 -14.07 0.87
CA ILE A 23 -15.27 -12.90 0.55
C ILE A 23 -14.93 -12.12 1.83
N THR A 24 -15.92 -11.85 2.69
CA THR A 24 -15.71 -11.05 3.91
C THR A 24 -14.77 -11.75 4.90
N GLU A 25 -14.92 -13.05 5.10
CA GLU A 25 -14.02 -13.85 5.96
C GLU A 25 -12.60 -13.91 5.38
N ALA A 26 -12.45 -14.05 4.05
CA ALA A 26 -11.14 -13.99 3.41
C ALA A 26 -10.46 -12.63 3.62
N PHE A 27 -11.18 -11.52 3.46
CA PHE A 27 -10.65 -10.19 3.74
C PHE A 27 -10.24 -10.02 5.19
N LYS A 28 -11.01 -10.57 6.14
CA LYS A 28 -10.68 -10.53 7.57
C LYS A 28 -9.35 -11.25 7.84
N VAL A 29 -9.18 -12.47 7.32
CA VAL A 29 -7.93 -13.23 7.44
C VAL A 29 -6.76 -12.44 6.82
N LEU A 30 -6.93 -11.92 5.61
CA LEU A 30 -5.91 -11.11 4.94
C LEU A 30 -5.52 -9.87 5.75
N TYR A 31 -6.48 -9.19 6.38
CA TYR A 31 -6.24 -7.98 7.16
C TYR A 31 -5.57 -8.27 8.51
N GLU A 32 -5.90 -9.39 9.14
CA GLU A 32 -5.29 -9.87 10.38
C GLU A 32 -3.86 -10.37 10.14
N ASP A 33 -3.62 -11.07 9.04
CA ASP A 33 -2.40 -11.86 8.86
C ASP A 33 -1.37 -11.21 7.93
N LEU A 34 -1.78 -10.33 7.01
CA LEU A 34 -0.88 -9.70 6.04
C LEU A 34 -0.75 -8.19 6.27
N GLY A 35 0.33 -7.79 6.92
CA GLY A 35 0.69 -6.38 7.17
C GLY A 35 0.55 -5.48 5.94
N PRO A 36 1.12 -5.84 4.76
CA PRO A 36 0.98 -5.04 3.55
C PRO A 36 -0.47 -4.84 3.09
N VAL A 37 -1.34 -5.85 3.27
CA VAL A 37 -2.76 -5.74 2.92
C VAL A 37 -3.48 -4.79 3.87
N ARG A 38 -3.19 -4.87 5.17
CA ARG A 38 -3.74 -3.95 6.18
C ARG A 38 -3.40 -2.51 5.86
N VAL A 39 -2.11 -2.22 5.60
CA VAL A 39 -1.63 -0.88 5.24
C VAL A 39 -2.35 -0.37 3.99
N ALA A 40 -2.40 -1.19 2.94
CA ALA A 40 -3.08 -0.83 1.70
C ALA A 40 -4.59 -0.61 1.89
N GLY A 41 -5.21 -1.38 2.78
CA GLY A 41 -6.62 -1.26 3.20
C GLY A 41 -6.92 0.05 3.94
N ASP A 42 -6.13 0.38 4.95
CA ASP A 42 -6.26 1.65 5.71
C ASP A 42 -6.16 2.87 4.78
N LEU A 43 -5.22 2.80 3.86
CA LEU A 43 -4.93 3.80 2.85
C LEU A 43 -6.11 4.06 1.92
N ILE A 44 -6.68 2.99 1.31
CA ILE A 44 -7.85 3.15 0.43
C ILE A 44 -9.11 3.55 1.18
N PHE A 45 -9.30 3.06 2.41
CA PHE A 45 -10.45 3.40 3.23
C PHE A 45 -10.48 4.90 3.53
N SER A 46 -9.35 5.45 3.96
CA SER A 46 -9.19 6.89 4.21
C SER A 46 -9.53 7.74 2.98
N LYS A 47 -9.12 7.30 1.79
CA LYS A 47 -9.45 7.97 0.53
C LYS A 47 -10.94 7.92 0.21
N LEU A 48 -11.56 6.75 0.34
CA LEU A 48 -12.99 6.58 0.08
C LEU A 48 -13.84 7.42 1.05
N GLU A 49 -13.47 7.47 2.33
CA GLU A 49 -14.15 8.34 3.31
C GLU A 49 -14.06 9.81 2.94
N ARG A 50 -12.88 10.28 2.52
CA ARG A 50 -12.64 11.66 2.06
C ARG A 50 -13.54 11.99 0.88
N GLU A 51 -13.58 11.14 -0.15
CA GLU A 51 -14.42 11.33 -1.34
C GLU A 51 -15.92 11.32 -1.00
N VAL A 52 -16.35 10.44 -0.12
CA VAL A 52 -17.74 10.39 0.35
C VAL A 52 -18.09 11.67 1.12
N LYS A 53 -17.21 12.15 2.00
CA LYS A 53 -17.41 13.40 2.74
C LYS A 53 -17.47 14.61 1.81
N ASN A 54 -16.51 14.74 0.89
CA ASN A 54 -16.49 15.79 -0.12
C ASN A 54 -17.78 15.79 -0.97
N SER A 55 -18.34 14.61 -1.27
CA SER A 55 -19.60 14.51 -2.00
C SER A 55 -20.84 14.94 -1.20
N LYS A 56 -20.80 14.87 0.14
CA LYS A 56 -21.87 15.28 1.06
C LYS A 56 -21.80 16.78 1.40
N ASP A 57 -20.60 17.34 1.49
CA ASP A 57 -20.36 18.73 1.89
C ASP A 57 -20.53 19.75 0.74
N SER A 58 -20.87 19.29 -0.47
CA SER A 58 -21.16 20.15 -1.64
C SER A 58 -22.38 21.08 -1.49
N ASN A 59 -23.03 21.14 -0.32
CA ASN A 59 -24.05 22.14 0.01
C ASN A 59 -23.86 22.90 1.33
N ALA A 60 -22.79 22.68 2.10
CA ALA A 60 -22.56 23.49 3.31
C ALA A 60 -21.09 23.51 3.77
N ALA A 61 -20.49 24.69 3.60
CA ALA A 61 -19.52 25.33 4.48
C ALA A 61 -18.24 24.56 4.91
N LYS A 62 -17.13 25.19 4.53
CA LYS A 62 -15.85 25.30 5.24
C LYS A 62 -15.94 25.08 6.76
N ASN A 63 -14.86 24.45 7.26
CA ASN A 63 -14.40 24.32 8.65
C ASN A 63 -15.01 23.18 9.46
N VAL A 64 -14.31 22.04 9.45
CA VAL A 64 -14.19 21.18 10.64
C VAL A 64 -12.70 20.92 10.88
N ARG A 65 -12.10 21.77 11.74
CA ARG A 65 -10.88 21.44 12.48
C ARG A 65 -11.18 20.31 13.47
N ALA A 66 -10.10 19.62 13.83
CA ALA A 66 -9.99 18.63 14.92
C ALA A 66 -10.55 17.24 14.60
N LEU A 67 -9.93 16.57 13.63
CA LEU A 67 -9.69 15.14 13.78
C LEU A 67 -8.58 14.98 14.82
N GLY A 68 -8.70 14.01 15.72
CA GLY A 68 -7.68 13.61 16.71
C GLY A 68 -6.42 13.05 16.04
N ARG A 69 -5.72 13.91 15.30
CA ARG A 69 -4.43 13.70 14.65
C ARG A 69 -3.32 13.99 15.65
N GLU A 70 -2.93 12.98 16.42
CA GLU A 70 -1.53 12.88 16.89
C GLU A 70 -0.98 11.47 16.59
N ASP A 71 -1.80 10.43 16.67
CA ASP A 71 -1.31 9.05 16.52
C ASP A 71 -1.25 8.51 15.06
N SER A 72 -2.01 9.04 14.10
CA SER A 72 -2.07 8.42 12.77
C SER A 72 -0.78 8.57 11.95
N CYS A 73 -0.01 9.63 12.18
CA CYS A 73 1.28 9.86 11.54
C CYS A 73 2.36 8.98 12.15
N VAL A 74 2.36 8.81 13.48
CA VAL A 74 3.26 7.88 14.17
C VAL A 74 2.97 6.44 13.76
N VAL A 75 1.69 6.07 13.64
CA VAL A 75 1.28 4.73 13.17
C VAL A 75 1.70 4.50 11.71
N SER A 76 1.59 5.51 10.84
CA SER A 76 2.02 5.41 9.44
C SER A 76 3.54 5.34 9.31
N ALA A 77 4.27 6.18 10.06
CA ALA A 77 5.72 6.13 10.13
C ALA A 77 6.19 4.77 10.66
N ARG A 78 5.51 4.23 11.67
CA ARG A 78 5.80 2.90 12.21
C ARG A 78 5.63 1.80 11.18
N LYS A 79 4.57 1.86 10.38
CA LYS A 79 4.31 0.91 9.31
C LYS A 79 5.37 0.96 8.21
N ILE A 80 5.89 2.15 7.89
CA ILE A 80 6.98 2.29 6.92
C ILE A 80 8.28 1.74 7.53
N PHE A 81 8.56 2.07 8.78
CA PHE A 81 9.70 1.55 9.52
C PHE A 81 9.72 0.02 9.54
N ASP A 82 8.63 -0.60 9.99
CA ASP A 82 8.47 -2.06 10.04
C ASP A 82 8.51 -2.72 8.64
N ALA A 83 8.28 -1.96 7.56
CA ALA A 83 8.38 -2.46 6.19
C ALA A 83 9.80 -2.39 5.63
N VAL A 84 10.65 -1.54 6.21
CA VAL A 84 12.07 -1.42 5.86
C VAL A 84 12.91 -2.34 6.75
N ASP A 85 12.59 -2.44 8.05
CA ASP A 85 13.14 -3.39 9.02
C ASP A 85 12.71 -4.82 8.65
N ALA A 86 13.45 -5.43 7.73
CA ALA A 86 13.10 -6.70 7.12
C ALA A 86 13.44 -7.88 8.04
N ASP A 87 14.42 -7.71 8.92
CA ASP A 87 14.80 -8.70 9.92
C ASP A 87 14.04 -8.56 11.26
N ALA A 88 13.21 -7.52 11.40
CA ALA A 88 12.45 -7.19 12.60
C ALA A 88 13.34 -7.01 13.84
N SER A 89 14.56 -6.49 13.63
CA SER A 89 15.51 -6.16 14.69
C SER A 89 15.03 -5.00 15.56
N GLY A 90 14.07 -4.21 15.06
CA GLY A 90 13.61 -2.97 15.70
C GLY A 90 14.49 -1.77 15.34
N THR A 91 15.45 -1.96 14.45
CA THR A 91 16.34 -0.95 13.87
C THR A 91 16.35 -1.12 12.35
N VAL A 92 16.73 -0.07 11.62
CA VAL A 92 16.85 -0.13 10.17
C VAL A 92 18.31 0.06 9.78
N SER A 93 18.90 -0.98 9.23
CA SER A 93 20.27 -0.97 8.74
C SER A 93 20.40 -0.28 7.37
N THR A 94 21.63 0.11 7.02
CA THR A 94 21.95 0.68 5.69
C THR A 94 21.58 -0.28 4.55
N LEU A 95 21.71 -1.59 4.77
CA LEU A 95 21.39 -2.61 3.76
C LEU A 95 19.88 -2.73 3.54
N GLU A 96 19.10 -2.69 4.61
CA GLU A 96 17.64 -2.70 4.55
C GLU A 96 17.07 -1.45 3.85
N LEU A 97 17.66 -0.29 4.10
CA LEU A 97 17.34 0.95 3.37
C LEU A 97 17.67 0.86 1.88
N LEU A 98 18.77 0.19 1.52
CA LEU A 98 19.14 -0.05 0.13
C LEU A 98 18.20 -1.04 -0.56
N ASP A 99 17.81 -2.09 0.15
CA ASP A 99 16.98 -3.18 -0.39
C ASP A 99 15.50 -2.81 -0.48
N SER A 100 15.00 -1.94 0.41
CA SER A 100 13.62 -1.46 0.42
C SER A 100 13.26 -0.53 -0.75
N ASP A 101 14.26 0.00 -1.47
CA ASP A 101 14.10 1.02 -2.52
C ASP A 101 13.32 2.29 -2.06
N LEU A 102 13.19 2.52 -0.74
CA LEU A 102 12.41 3.63 -0.19
C LEU A 102 12.93 4.99 -0.69
N LEU A 103 14.24 5.22 -0.58
CA LEU A 103 14.88 6.48 -1.00
C LEU A 103 14.87 6.70 -2.52
N ARG A 104 14.80 5.62 -3.33
CA ARG A 104 14.58 5.73 -4.79
C ARG A 104 13.15 6.15 -5.10
N SER A 105 12.20 5.58 -4.37
CA SER A 105 10.78 5.88 -4.52
C SER A 105 10.46 7.33 -4.11
N LEU A 106 11.22 7.86 -3.15
CA LEU A 106 11.19 9.27 -2.74
C LEU A 106 12.06 10.20 -3.63
N GLY A 107 12.57 9.73 -4.77
CA GLY A 107 13.33 10.57 -5.73
C GLY A 107 14.75 10.96 -5.31
N GLN A 108 15.19 10.65 -4.09
CA GLN A 108 16.54 10.97 -3.58
C GLN A 108 17.68 10.20 -4.26
N CYS A 109 17.31 9.20 -5.07
CA CYS A 109 18.21 8.27 -5.73
C CYS A 109 17.76 7.99 -7.20
N ALA A 110 16.91 8.87 -7.76
CA ALA A 110 16.38 8.72 -9.12
C ALA A 110 17.48 8.69 -10.20
N ASP A 111 18.55 9.46 -9.99
CA ASP A 111 19.71 9.55 -10.90
C ASP A 111 20.95 8.78 -10.40
N CYS A 112 20.82 7.98 -9.33
CA CYS A 112 21.97 7.23 -8.81
C CYS A 112 22.25 5.97 -9.64
N SER A 113 23.48 5.87 -10.16
CA SER A 113 24.00 4.69 -10.86
C SER A 113 24.45 3.55 -9.93
N CYS A 114 24.19 3.68 -8.63
CA CYS A 114 24.48 2.63 -7.66
C CYS A 114 23.65 1.39 -7.98
N GLU A 115 24.24 0.35 -8.59
CA GLU A 115 23.59 -0.90 -9.03
C GLU A 115 23.16 -1.81 -7.85
N LYS A 116 22.69 -1.26 -6.73
CA LYS A 116 22.39 -1.97 -5.47
C LYS A 116 23.59 -2.73 -4.87
N LYS A 117 24.82 -2.40 -5.30
CA LYS A 117 26.07 -3.01 -4.81
C LYS A 117 26.55 -2.40 -3.49
N GLY A 118 25.67 -2.40 -2.47
CA GLY A 118 26.04 -2.16 -1.07
C GLY A 118 26.54 -0.75 -0.71
N SER A 119 26.52 0.22 -1.63
CA SER A 119 26.86 1.61 -1.30
C SER A 119 26.10 2.57 -2.21
N CYS A 120 25.24 3.39 -1.60
CA CYS A 120 24.59 4.52 -2.25
C CYS A 120 24.95 5.76 -1.44
N GLN A 121 25.48 6.79 -2.09
CA GLN A 121 25.84 8.04 -1.42
C GLN A 121 24.63 8.73 -0.79
N SER A 122 23.44 8.62 -1.42
CA SER A 122 22.19 9.15 -0.85
C SER A 122 21.78 8.40 0.42
N VAL A 123 21.98 7.07 0.47
CA VAL A 123 21.71 6.29 1.68
C VAL A 123 22.71 6.63 2.77
N ALA A 124 24.00 6.68 2.46
CA ALA A 124 25.04 7.02 3.44
C ALA A 124 24.80 8.42 4.05
N LYS A 125 24.45 9.39 3.20
CA LYS A 125 24.10 10.74 3.65
C LYS A 125 22.83 10.77 4.50
N PHE A 126 21.82 9.99 4.13
CA PHE A 126 20.58 9.85 4.91
C PHE A 126 20.84 9.23 6.29
N MET A 127 21.66 8.18 6.36
CA MET A 127 22.08 7.56 7.62
C MET A 127 22.81 8.58 8.51
N ASP A 128 23.86 9.25 8.00
CA ASP A 128 24.61 10.27 8.76
C ASP A 128 23.74 11.44 9.27
N GLU A 129 22.66 11.76 8.55
CA GLU A 129 21.77 12.87 8.91
C GLU A 129 20.75 12.50 9.98
N ILE A 130 20.40 11.22 10.09
CA ILE A 130 19.30 10.72 10.93
C ILE A 130 19.82 9.98 12.16
N ASP A 131 20.90 9.22 12.00
CA ASP A 131 21.60 8.47 13.04
C ASP A 131 22.43 9.43 13.94
N LYS A 132 21.73 10.36 14.58
CA LYS A 132 22.30 11.41 15.45
C LYS A 132 22.03 11.14 16.92
N THR A 133 20.99 10.37 17.24
CA THR A 133 20.56 10.11 18.61
C THR A 133 21.27 8.87 19.14
N HIS A 134 21.47 7.86 18.28
CA HIS A 134 22.08 6.57 18.59
C HIS A 134 23.10 6.14 17.53
N PRO A 135 24.28 6.82 17.40
CA PRO A 135 25.27 6.66 16.32
C PRO A 135 25.94 5.28 16.28
N GLU A 136 25.16 4.26 15.96
CA GLU A 136 25.51 2.84 15.93
C GLU A 136 25.52 2.31 14.48
N GLY A 137 25.12 3.15 13.51
CA GLY A 137 25.04 2.79 12.09
C GLY A 137 23.71 2.15 11.71
N GLU A 138 22.71 2.22 12.59
CA GLU A 138 21.35 1.70 12.40
C GLU A 138 20.34 2.75 12.87
N ILE A 139 19.22 2.89 12.16
CA ILE A 139 18.20 3.90 12.48
C ILE A 139 17.17 3.29 13.43
N HIS A 140 17.03 3.86 14.62
CA HIS A 140 15.96 3.50 15.53
C HIS A 140 14.61 4.12 15.11
N PHE A 141 13.50 3.56 15.59
CA PHE A 141 12.17 4.04 15.20
C PHE A 141 11.93 5.52 15.58
N ASP A 142 12.46 5.98 16.71
CA ASP A 142 12.38 7.38 17.12
C ASP A 142 13.23 8.29 16.24
N GLU A 143 14.40 7.86 15.80
CA GLU A 143 15.22 8.59 14.82
C GLU A 143 14.55 8.64 13.44
N PHE A 144 13.97 7.53 13.00
CA PHE A 144 13.15 7.47 11.80
C PHE A 144 11.92 8.39 11.91
N LEU A 145 11.29 8.45 13.08
CA LEU A 145 10.14 9.31 13.33
C LEU A 145 10.53 10.78 13.35
N VAL A 146 11.68 11.13 13.95
CA VAL A 146 12.25 12.50 13.93
C VAL A 146 12.65 12.89 12.51
N ALA A 147 13.23 11.97 11.75
CA ALA A 147 13.55 12.19 10.35
C ALA A 147 12.29 12.37 9.50
N ALA A 148 11.31 11.50 9.65
CA ALA A 148 10.01 11.63 9.00
C ALA A 148 9.31 12.92 9.42
N HIS A 149 9.42 13.33 10.68
CA HIS A 149 8.86 14.58 11.18
C HIS A 149 9.57 15.80 10.60
N HIS A 150 10.91 15.82 10.55
CA HIS A 150 11.66 16.86 9.86
C HIS A 150 11.35 16.90 8.35
N LEU A 151 11.20 15.74 7.71
CA LEU A 151 10.79 15.61 6.30
C LEU A 151 9.36 16.10 6.04
N LEU A 152 8.46 15.98 7.02
CA LEU A 152 7.03 16.24 6.85
C LEU A 152 6.55 17.58 7.46
N TYR A 153 7.25 18.16 8.44
CA TYR A 153 6.73 19.26 9.25
C TYR A 153 7.72 20.40 9.53
N GLU A 154 9.04 20.16 9.57
CA GLU A 154 10.01 21.22 9.84
C GLU A 154 10.78 21.57 8.56
N GLY A 155 10.20 22.48 7.77
CA GLY A 155 10.84 23.10 6.61
C GLY A 155 11.98 24.05 6.99
N ASP A 156 12.94 23.62 7.81
CA ASP A 156 14.11 24.44 8.13
C ASP A 156 15.20 24.30 7.06
N SER A 157 15.61 25.47 6.56
CA SER A 157 16.05 25.71 5.18
C SER A 157 17.49 25.30 4.86
N SER A 158 18.07 24.28 5.51
CA SER A 158 19.42 23.80 5.16
C SER A 158 19.41 22.58 4.24
N VAL A 159 18.28 21.86 4.19
CA VAL A 159 18.06 20.75 3.27
C VAL A 159 16.69 20.95 2.59
N SER A 160 16.65 21.84 1.59
CA SER A 160 15.49 21.98 0.71
C SER A 160 15.39 20.73 -0.20
N LEU A 161 14.81 19.65 0.31
CA LEU A 161 14.55 18.44 -0.50
C LEU A 161 13.13 18.38 -1.07
N PHE A 162 12.15 19.01 -0.42
CA PHE A 162 10.79 19.18 -0.95
C PHE A 162 10.26 20.55 -0.52
N GLY A 163 9.88 21.40 -1.47
CA GLY A 163 9.40 22.74 -1.18
C GLY A 163 7.96 22.74 -0.65
N GLY A 164 7.73 23.31 0.52
CA GLY A 164 6.43 23.84 0.96
C GLY A 164 5.64 22.99 1.98
N GLU A 165 5.02 23.69 2.93
CA GLU A 165 4.26 23.19 4.11
C GLU A 165 2.96 22.40 3.81
N ASP A 166 2.66 22.07 2.55
CA ASP A 166 1.42 21.36 2.14
C ASP A 166 1.64 19.88 1.72
N CYS A 167 2.87 19.34 1.84
CA CYS A 167 3.28 18.10 1.16
C CYS A 167 2.85 16.75 1.79
N SER A 168 2.36 16.68 3.03
CA SER A 168 2.07 15.37 3.66
C SER A 168 0.79 14.72 3.12
N ASP A 169 -0.28 15.50 2.94
CA ASP A 169 -1.49 15.05 2.25
C ASP A 169 -1.20 14.85 0.76
N GLU A 170 -0.27 15.61 0.15
CA GLU A 170 0.16 15.50 -1.25
C GLU A 170 1.01 14.25 -1.56
N LEU A 171 1.90 13.84 -0.65
CA LEU A 171 2.72 12.62 -0.75
C LEU A 171 1.91 11.36 -0.47
N VAL A 172 1.00 11.41 0.52
CA VAL A 172 0.00 10.38 0.73
C VAL A 172 -0.92 10.31 -0.49
N ASP A 173 -1.31 11.45 -1.06
CA ASP A 173 -2.00 11.53 -2.33
C ASP A 173 -1.12 11.09 -3.51
N GLU A 174 0.20 11.16 -3.48
CA GLU A 174 1.07 10.66 -4.55
C GLU A 174 1.20 9.12 -4.49
N LEU A 175 1.33 8.57 -3.27
CA LEU A 175 1.31 7.14 -2.98
C LEU A 175 -0.07 6.51 -3.22
N LEU A 176 -1.15 7.24 -2.94
CA LEU A 176 -2.55 6.80 -3.12
C LEU A 176 -3.09 7.10 -4.51
N ASN A 177 -2.78 8.26 -5.09
CA ASN A 177 -3.38 8.69 -6.35
C ASN A 177 -2.54 8.31 -7.55
N GLY A 178 -1.24 8.02 -7.42
CA GLY A 178 -0.41 7.68 -8.58
C GLY A 178 -0.72 8.55 -9.79
N ARG A 179 -0.96 9.86 -9.58
CA ARG A 179 -1.72 10.76 -10.47
C ARG A 179 -2.94 10.08 -11.12
N GLU A 180 -4.13 10.26 -10.54
CA GLU A 180 -5.40 9.80 -11.13
C GLU A 180 -5.50 10.31 -12.57
N GLY A 181 -5.31 9.41 -13.55
CA GLY A 181 -5.33 9.75 -14.97
C GLY A 181 -3.97 9.97 -15.66
N GLU A 182 -2.83 9.93 -14.94
CA GLU A 182 -1.49 10.05 -15.56
C GLU A 182 -0.60 8.81 -15.41
N ILE A 183 -1.13 7.68 -14.94
CA ILE A 183 -0.57 6.40 -15.36
C ILE A 183 -0.77 6.36 -16.88
N GLY A 184 0.29 6.72 -17.62
CA GLY A 184 0.25 6.79 -19.08
C GLY A 184 -0.43 5.54 -19.62
N LYS A 185 -1.33 5.70 -20.61
CA LYS A 185 -2.22 4.63 -21.10
C LYS A 185 -1.52 3.28 -21.25
N GLU A 186 -0.28 3.29 -21.71
CA GLU A 186 0.57 2.11 -21.82
C GLU A 186 0.82 1.36 -20.49
N LYS A 187 1.14 2.08 -19.39
CA LYS A 187 1.31 1.49 -18.05
C LYS A 187 -0.02 0.96 -17.52
N ALA A 188 -1.12 1.69 -17.73
CA ALA A 188 -2.44 1.26 -17.30
C ALA A 188 -2.85 -0.03 -18.04
N ASP A 189 -2.63 -0.09 -19.35
CA ASP A 189 -2.87 -1.28 -20.17
C ASP A 189 -2.00 -2.46 -19.73
N LYS A 190 -0.73 -2.21 -19.38
CA LYS A 190 0.17 -3.24 -18.85
C LYS A 190 -0.36 -3.83 -17.53
N TYR A 191 -0.77 -2.99 -16.58
CA TYR A 191 -1.29 -3.47 -15.30
C TYR A 191 -2.65 -4.17 -15.46
N SER A 192 -3.51 -3.64 -16.34
CA SER A 192 -4.78 -4.25 -16.71
C SER A 192 -4.58 -5.67 -17.26
N LYS A 193 -3.69 -5.83 -18.27
CA LYS A 193 -3.35 -7.14 -18.85
C LYS A 193 -2.76 -8.10 -17.83
N ARG A 194 -1.93 -7.59 -16.92
CA ARG A 194 -1.34 -8.40 -15.85
C ARG A 194 -2.40 -8.91 -14.88
N PHE A 195 -3.33 -8.05 -14.49
CA PHE A 195 -4.47 -8.43 -13.66
C PHE A 195 -5.32 -9.50 -14.35
N ASP A 196 -5.65 -9.31 -15.63
CA ASP A 196 -6.42 -10.29 -16.41
C ASP A 196 -5.69 -11.64 -16.52
N ALA A 197 -4.36 -11.62 -16.68
CA ALA A 197 -3.55 -12.84 -16.68
C ALA A 197 -3.60 -13.57 -15.33
N MET A 198 -3.60 -12.84 -14.21
CA MET A 198 -3.77 -13.43 -12.88
C MET A 198 -5.16 -14.06 -12.72
N CYS A 199 -6.23 -13.39 -13.16
CA CYS A 199 -7.59 -13.96 -13.13
C CYS A 199 -7.68 -15.23 -13.98
N ASN A 200 -7.17 -15.19 -15.22
CA ASN A 200 -7.19 -16.36 -16.11
C ASN A 200 -6.41 -17.55 -15.52
N GLU A 201 -5.28 -17.28 -14.86
CA GLU A 201 -4.54 -18.34 -14.18
C GLU A 201 -5.32 -18.86 -12.96
N PHE A 202 -5.91 -17.95 -12.18
CA PHE A 202 -6.70 -18.28 -11.01
C PHE A 202 -7.90 -19.19 -11.36
N ASP A 203 -8.57 -18.94 -12.50
CA ASP A 203 -9.65 -19.79 -13.02
C ASP A 203 -9.21 -21.23 -13.28
N THR A 204 -7.93 -21.47 -13.58
CA THR A 204 -7.42 -22.85 -13.77
C THR A 204 -7.30 -23.62 -12.46
N TRP A 205 -7.30 -22.93 -11.31
CA TRP A 205 -7.19 -23.55 -10.00
C TRP A 205 -8.53 -24.01 -9.42
N ASP A 206 -9.66 -23.50 -9.93
CA ASP A 206 -11.01 -23.83 -9.46
C ASP A 206 -11.50 -25.20 -9.99
N ASN A 207 -10.77 -26.26 -9.64
CA ASN A 207 -11.09 -27.64 -10.00
C ASN A 207 -11.55 -28.50 -8.80
N GLY A 208 -11.85 -27.86 -7.65
CA GLY A 208 -12.27 -28.50 -6.40
C GLY A 208 -11.15 -29.14 -5.57
N ASP A 209 -10.07 -29.62 -6.20
CA ASP A 209 -8.93 -30.25 -5.51
C ASP A 209 -8.03 -29.21 -4.81
N ALA A 210 -7.94 -28.00 -5.37
CA ALA A 210 -7.16 -26.90 -4.83
C ALA A 210 -7.58 -26.53 -3.39
N SER A 211 -8.88 -26.44 -3.11
CA SER A 211 -9.39 -26.08 -1.78
C SER A 211 -9.11 -27.16 -0.73
N VAL A 212 -9.21 -28.44 -1.12
CA VAL A 212 -8.91 -29.57 -0.22
C VAL A 212 -7.42 -29.56 0.16
N LYS A 213 -6.54 -29.45 -0.84
CA LYS A 213 -5.08 -29.36 -0.63
C LYS A 213 -4.69 -28.15 0.19
N ALA A 214 -5.29 -26.99 -0.08
CA ALA A 214 -5.05 -25.78 0.69
C ALA A 214 -5.48 -25.95 2.15
N ASN A 215 -6.64 -26.56 2.40
CA ASN A 215 -7.15 -26.79 3.76
C ASN A 215 -6.27 -27.76 4.57
N GLU A 216 -5.71 -28.79 3.93
CA GLU A 216 -4.75 -29.70 4.57
C GLU A 216 -3.42 -29.01 4.93
N ARG A 217 -2.93 -28.10 4.08
CA ARG A 217 -1.66 -27.39 4.29
C ARG A 217 -1.78 -26.22 5.26
N ASN A 218 -2.80 -25.38 5.08
CA ASN A 218 -3.04 -24.18 5.88
C ASN A 218 -4.52 -23.80 5.86
N PRO A 219 -5.30 -24.19 6.89
CA PRO A 219 -6.73 -23.89 6.98
C PRO A 219 -7.07 -22.40 6.90
N ARG A 220 -6.23 -21.50 7.43
CA ARG A 220 -6.49 -20.05 7.38
C ARG A 220 -6.36 -19.52 5.96
N LEU A 221 -5.29 -19.89 5.25
CA LEU A 221 -5.12 -19.47 3.86
C LEU A 221 -6.07 -20.19 2.89
N ALA A 222 -6.60 -21.36 3.26
CA ALA A 222 -7.67 -22.01 2.51
C ALA A 222 -8.96 -21.17 2.48
N LEU A 223 -9.32 -20.52 3.60
CA LEU A 223 -10.43 -19.56 3.64
C LEU A 223 -10.19 -18.39 2.69
N VAL A 224 -8.95 -17.89 2.64
CA VAL A 224 -8.59 -16.82 1.69
C VAL A 224 -8.76 -17.29 0.25
N LEU A 225 -8.30 -18.50 -0.07
CA LEU A 225 -8.42 -19.08 -1.40
C LEU A 225 -9.90 -19.24 -1.81
N GLU A 226 -10.75 -19.73 -0.90
CA GLU A 226 -12.19 -19.88 -1.11
C GLU A 226 -12.87 -18.53 -1.36
N GLY A 227 -12.58 -17.52 -0.54
CA GLY A 227 -13.08 -16.17 -0.77
C GLY A 227 -12.57 -15.54 -2.06
N CYS A 228 -11.36 -15.88 -2.52
CA CYS A 228 -10.88 -15.48 -3.84
C CYS A 228 -11.67 -16.14 -4.98
N PHE A 229 -12.04 -17.43 -4.88
CA PHE A 229 -12.92 -18.10 -5.86
C PHE A 229 -14.30 -17.46 -5.90
N GLU A 230 -14.90 -17.19 -4.74
CA GLU A 230 -16.20 -16.51 -4.68
C GLU A 230 -16.12 -15.06 -5.20
N GLY A 231 -15.02 -14.36 -4.92
CA GLY A 231 -14.76 -13.02 -5.45
C GLY A 231 -14.62 -13.01 -6.97
N ALA A 232 -13.94 -13.98 -7.55
CA ALA A 232 -13.76 -14.10 -9.01
C ALA A 232 -15.09 -14.30 -9.76
N LYS A 233 -16.07 -14.94 -9.12
CA LYS A 233 -17.42 -15.14 -9.66
C LYS A 233 -18.26 -13.85 -9.68
N GLN A 234 -17.85 -12.79 -8.97
CA GLN A 234 -18.59 -11.54 -8.86
C GLN A 234 -17.95 -10.43 -9.72
N PRO A 235 -18.56 -10.06 -10.88
CA PRO A 235 -17.98 -9.08 -11.80
C PRO A 235 -17.73 -7.71 -11.17
N ASP A 236 -18.60 -7.28 -10.24
CA ASP A 236 -18.44 -6.00 -9.54
C ASP A 236 -17.22 -6.01 -8.61
N VAL A 237 -16.96 -7.13 -7.93
CA VAL A 237 -15.78 -7.31 -7.07
C VAL A 237 -14.52 -7.34 -7.93
N VAL A 238 -14.50 -8.13 -9.00
CA VAL A 238 -13.38 -8.20 -9.94
C VAL A 238 -13.10 -6.82 -10.56
N GLY A 239 -14.15 -6.10 -10.97
CA GLY A 239 -14.05 -4.76 -11.52
C GLY A 239 -13.44 -3.76 -10.52
N ALA A 240 -13.88 -3.78 -9.26
CA ALA A 240 -13.30 -2.95 -8.22
C ALA A 240 -11.84 -3.30 -7.92
N LEU A 241 -11.52 -4.60 -7.77
CA LEU A 241 -10.14 -5.06 -7.55
C LEU A 241 -9.23 -4.67 -8.72
N LYS A 242 -9.72 -4.71 -9.96
CA LYS A 242 -8.97 -4.26 -11.14
C LYS A 242 -8.68 -2.76 -11.09
N ILE A 243 -9.65 -1.93 -10.71
CA ILE A 243 -9.44 -0.49 -10.49
C ILE A 243 -8.36 -0.29 -9.42
N LEU A 244 -8.48 -0.98 -8.27
CA LEU A 244 -7.52 -0.90 -7.18
C LEU A 244 -6.10 -1.29 -7.62
N TYR A 245 -5.96 -2.39 -8.35
CA TYR A 245 -4.68 -2.88 -8.84
C TYR A 245 -4.04 -1.93 -9.87
N MET A 246 -4.86 -1.32 -10.72
CA MET A 246 -4.38 -0.38 -11.73
C MET A 246 -3.95 0.94 -11.10
N ASP A 247 -4.73 1.48 -10.16
CA ASP A 247 -4.58 2.85 -9.71
C ASP A 247 -3.75 2.99 -8.42
N PHE A 248 -3.64 1.95 -7.60
CA PHE A 248 -3.02 2.05 -6.27
C PHE A 248 -1.82 1.11 -6.17
N LEU A 249 -0.61 1.67 -6.02
CA LEU A 249 0.64 0.89 -5.96
C LEU A 249 0.66 -0.09 -4.77
N ALA A 250 0.28 0.37 -3.57
CA ALA A 250 0.26 -0.46 -2.38
C ALA A 250 -0.67 -1.67 -2.54
N LEU A 251 -1.87 -1.46 -3.10
CA LEU A 251 -2.82 -2.55 -3.38
C LEU A 251 -2.36 -3.46 -4.52
N ARG A 252 -1.64 -2.93 -5.50
CA ARG A 252 -1.00 -3.74 -6.55
C ARG A 252 0.03 -4.70 -5.95
N MET A 253 0.89 -4.21 -5.06
CA MET A 253 1.89 -5.02 -4.36
C MET A 253 1.24 -6.06 -3.45
N ALA A 254 0.21 -5.66 -2.70
CA ALA A 254 -0.58 -6.56 -1.87
C ALA A 254 -1.26 -7.66 -2.72
N GLY A 255 -1.84 -7.31 -3.87
CA GLY A 255 -2.44 -8.25 -4.80
C GLY A 255 -1.43 -9.25 -5.37
N ASP A 256 -0.25 -8.77 -5.78
CA ASP A 256 0.84 -9.63 -6.25
C ASP A 256 1.32 -10.62 -5.17
N LEU A 257 1.36 -10.18 -3.91
CA LEU A 257 1.71 -11.03 -2.77
C LEU A 257 0.66 -12.12 -2.55
N ILE A 258 -0.62 -11.73 -2.45
CA ILE A 258 -1.74 -12.67 -2.25
C ILE A 258 -1.74 -13.71 -3.37
N PHE A 259 -1.62 -13.28 -4.63
CA PHE A 259 -1.59 -14.19 -5.77
C PHE A 259 -0.45 -15.22 -5.68
N LYS A 260 0.76 -14.79 -5.30
CA LYS A 260 1.90 -15.70 -5.10
C LYS A 260 1.66 -16.69 -3.95
N LEU A 261 1.03 -16.25 -2.87
CA LEU A 261 0.67 -17.14 -1.75
C LEU A 261 -0.33 -18.20 -2.20
N MET A 262 -1.40 -17.79 -2.89
CA MET A 262 -2.41 -18.72 -3.40
C MET A 262 -1.81 -19.72 -4.38
N ARG A 263 -0.95 -19.26 -5.30
CA ARG A 263 -0.23 -20.13 -6.25
C ARG A 263 0.61 -21.21 -5.56
N LYS A 264 1.23 -20.90 -4.41
CA LYS A 264 2.01 -21.87 -3.62
C LYS A 264 1.13 -22.86 -2.87
N LEU A 265 -0.13 -22.52 -2.60
CA LEU A 265 -1.06 -23.43 -1.93
C LEU A 265 -1.68 -24.42 -2.91
N THR A 266 -1.92 -24.00 -4.14
CA THR A 266 -2.57 -24.81 -5.18
C THR A 266 -1.61 -25.73 -5.94
N ASN A 267 -0.31 -25.41 -5.97
CA ASN A 267 0.76 -26.27 -6.49
C ASN A 267 1.48 -27.02 -5.34
#